data_AF-A0A943PSJ7-F1
#
_entry.id   AF-A0A943PSJ7-F1
#
_cell.length_a   1.000
_cell.length_b   1.000
_cell.length_c   1.000
_cell.angle_alpha   90.00
_cell.angle_beta   90.00
_cell.angle_gamma   90.00
#
_symmetry.space_group_name_H-M   'P 1'
#
loop_
_entity.id
_entity.type
_entity.pdbx_description
1 polymer ?
#
loop_
_entity_poly.entity_id
_entity_poly.type
_entity_poly.pdbx_seq_one_letter_code
_entity_poly.pdbx_strand_id
1 'polypeptide(L)'
;MKILSLDEIDLEETYFHFDVRSIDYIEQYGFPPDIGNDSKNAEKTPKVFFSKGINGVLDIIDVWLIWRMNKDNENESSWTMEFLTEEYLKDERKKNITFENMYEWLKLRKYYKLDLIPYIDFIPNDLDEAKKQALDNKKECENTNKKPWKYLFAMQMYKGKIKHYDVTMEDFNMHTKTNCGVSKDSITLLKTNDGKFDALSIVIELYDKFNAKKEFRILDEFILYCKNKHYTSVEEVNSKTI
;
A
#
# COMPACT_ATOMS: atom_id res chain seq x y z
N MET A 1 7.47 22.73 -5.24
CA MET A 1 7.27 21.74 -4.16
C MET A 1 8.60 21.53 -3.44
N LYS A 2 8.59 21.33 -2.12
CA LYS A 2 9.80 20.96 -1.38
C LYS A 2 10.21 19.52 -1.75
N ILE A 3 11.52 19.25 -1.81
CA ILE A 3 12.07 17.90 -2.03
C ILE A 3 12.99 17.56 -0.87
N LEU A 4 12.86 16.35 -0.32
CA LEU A 4 13.74 15.80 0.73
C LEU A 4 14.14 14.36 0.41
N SER A 5 15.34 13.94 0.82
CA SER A 5 15.72 12.53 0.86
C SER A 5 15.20 11.84 2.12
N LEU A 6 15.24 10.51 2.13
CA LEU A 6 14.79 9.71 3.27
C LEU A 6 15.63 9.93 4.54
N ASP A 7 16.91 10.31 4.43
CA ASP A 7 17.76 10.66 5.59
C ASP A 7 17.43 12.03 6.20
N GLU A 8 16.65 12.85 5.51
CA GLU A 8 16.28 14.20 5.96
C GLU A 8 14.93 14.21 6.72
N ILE A 9 14.29 13.06 6.91
CA ILE A 9 12.98 12.94 7.56
C ILE A 9 13.02 11.95 8.73
N ASP A 10 12.09 12.12 9.67
CA ASP A 10 11.84 11.13 10.71
C ASP A 10 11.01 9.98 10.10
N LEU A 11 11.65 8.84 9.86
CA LEU A 11 11.03 7.69 9.22
C LEU A 11 9.96 7.02 10.08
N GLU A 12 9.91 7.24 11.39
CA GLU A 12 8.91 6.62 12.26
C GLU A 12 7.65 7.48 12.39
N GLU A 13 7.79 8.80 12.35
CA GLU A 13 6.69 9.74 12.58
C GLU A 13 6.14 10.40 11.30
N THR A 14 6.78 10.20 10.14
CA THR A 14 6.32 10.78 8.87
C THR A 14 5.01 10.15 8.39
N TYR A 15 4.10 10.99 7.86
CA TYR A 15 2.94 10.54 7.09
C TYR A 15 3.29 10.43 5.60
N PHE A 16 3.31 9.21 5.09
CA PHE A 16 3.65 8.86 3.72
C PHE A 16 2.39 8.67 2.87
N HIS A 17 2.35 9.34 1.74
CA HIS A 17 1.34 9.12 0.70
C HIS A 17 2.05 8.79 -0.61
N PHE A 18 1.51 7.87 -1.42
CA PHE A 18 2.00 7.65 -2.76
C PHE A 18 0.92 7.88 -3.80
N ASP A 19 1.30 8.44 -4.94
CA ASP A 19 0.38 8.78 -6.02
C ASP A 19 1.06 8.69 -7.40
N VAL A 20 0.23 8.58 -8.44
CA VAL A 20 0.64 8.52 -9.86
C VAL A 20 0.47 9.87 -10.57
N ARG A 21 -0.28 10.80 -9.99
CA ARG A 21 -0.49 12.16 -10.51
C ARG A 21 0.85 12.85 -10.78
N SER A 22 0.88 13.70 -11.80
CA SER A 22 2.08 14.46 -12.15
C SER A 22 2.44 15.46 -11.05
N ILE A 23 3.73 15.79 -10.95
CA ILE A 23 4.21 16.79 -9.98
C ILE A 23 3.52 18.13 -10.24
N ASP A 24 3.41 18.56 -11.49
CA ASP A 24 2.74 19.81 -11.88
C ASP A 24 1.29 19.89 -11.36
N TYR A 25 0.54 18.77 -11.43
CA TYR A 25 -0.82 18.73 -10.91
C TYR A 25 -0.83 18.94 -9.39
N ILE A 26 0.06 18.27 -8.67
CA ILE A 26 0.11 18.33 -7.20
C ILE A 26 0.63 19.69 -6.73
N GLU A 27 1.56 20.31 -7.45
CA GLU A 27 1.99 21.69 -7.19
C GLU A 27 0.89 22.71 -7.40
N GLN A 28 -0.04 22.45 -8.32
CA GLN A 28 -1.14 23.34 -8.59
C GLN A 28 -2.30 23.15 -7.59
N TYR A 29 -2.67 21.90 -7.31
CA TYR A 29 -3.93 21.55 -6.63
C TYR A 29 -3.76 20.85 -5.28
N GLY A 30 -2.55 20.41 -4.93
CA GLY A 30 -2.34 19.48 -3.82
C GLY A 30 -2.95 18.10 -4.11
N PHE A 31 -3.42 17.43 -3.06
CA PHE A 31 -4.19 16.19 -3.18
C PHE A 31 -5.66 16.45 -2.84
N PRO A 32 -6.54 16.62 -3.84
CA PRO A 32 -7.97 16.65 -3.57
C PRO A 32 -8.43 15.31 -2.98
N PRO A 33 -9.47 15.30 -2.13
CA PRO A 33 -10.06 14.07 -1.66
C PRO A 33 -10.76 13.38 -2.84
N ASP A 34 -10.48 12.10 -3.03
CA ASP A 34 -11.10 11.31 -4.10
C ASP A 34 -11.38 9.87 -3.65
N ILE A 35 -12.13 9.15 -4.48
CA ILE A 35 -12.26 7.69 -4.37
C ILE A 35 -11.43 7.12 -5.52
N GLY A 36 -10.24 6.62 -5.19
CA GLY A 36 -9.34 5.98 -6.15
C GLY A 36 -10.02 4.84 -6.92
N ASN A 37 -9.59 4.60 -8.15
CA ASN A 37 -10.19 3.56 -9.02
C ASN A 37 -10.18 2.17 -8.37
N ASP A 38 -9.09 1.83 -7.68
CA ASP A 38 -8.95 0.54 -6.97
C ASP A 38 -9.76 0.48 -5.66
N SER A 39 -10.26 1.63 -5.18
CA SER A 39 -11.02 1.75 -3.93
C SER A 39 -12.53 1.93 -4.15
N LYS A 40 -13.03 1.99 -5.39
CA LYS A 40 -14.45 2.29 -5.73
C LYS A 40 -15.49 1.40 -5.05
N ASN A 41 -15.13 0.16 -4.71
CA ASN A 41 -16.01 -0.81 -4.04
C ASN A 41 -15.70 -0.98 -2.54
N ALA A 42 -14.67 -0.28 -2.06
CA ALA A 42 -14.18 -0.34 -0.68
C ALA A 42 -14.50 0.95 0.08
N GLU A 43 -14.41 2.11 -0.58
CA GLU A 43 -14.64 3.44 0.00
C GLU A 43 -15.91 4.07 -0.57
N LYS A 44 -16.73 4.64 0.30
CA LYS A 44 -17.96 5.37 -0.04
C LYS A 44 -17.75 6.87 -0.03
N THR A 45 -16.75 7.36 0.70
CA THR A 45 -16.49 8.79 0.83
C THR A 45 -15.07 9.16 0.40
N PRO A 46 -14.88 10.31 -0.28
CA PRO A 46 -13.58 10.69 -0.83
C PRO A 46 -12.66 11.21 0.29
N LYS A 47 -11.39 10.79 0.25
CA LYS A 47 -10.35 11.08 1.25
C LYS A 47 -8.97 11.07 0.60
N VAL A 48 -7.94 11.39 1.37
CA VAL A 48 -6.53 11.13 1.00
C VAL A 48 -5.97 10.12 1.98
N PHE A 49 -5.53 8.96 1.48
CA PHE A 49 -4.96 7.88 2.29
C PHE A 49 -3.46 8.08 2.49
N PHE A 50 -2.97 7.72 3.66
CA PHE A 50 -1.56 7.78 4.00
C PHE A 50 -1.20 6.72 5.04
N SER A 51 0.09 6.41 5.12
CA SER A 51 0.64 5.53 6.15
C SER A 51 1.51 6.34 7.10
N LYS A 52 1.47 6.04 8.39
CA LYS A 52 2.39 6.59 9.37
C LYS A 52 3.61 5.67 9.50
N GLY A 53 4.78 6.27 9.34
CA GLY A 53 6.06 5.63 9.60
C GLY A 53 6.45 4.54 8.61
N ILE A 54 7.71 4.09 8.72
CA ILE A 54 8.31 3.05 7.89
C ILE A 54 7.55 1.72 8.03
N ASN A 55 7.13 1.39 9.25
CA ASN A 55 6.30 0.22 9.54
C ASN A 55 4.98 0.28 8.75
N GLY A 56 4.30 1.42 8.79
CA GLY A 56 3.03 1.61 8.09
C GLY A 56 3.19 1.47 6.58
N VAL A 57 4.24 2.05 6.01
CA VAL A 57 4.53 1.94 4.56
C VAL A 57 4.75 0.49 4.14
N LEU A 58 5.61 -0.24 4.85
CA LEU A 58 5.91 -1.63 4.49
C LEU A 58 4.68 -2.54 4.68
N ASP A 59 3.89 -2.31 5.74
CA ASP A 59 2.64 -3.04 5.95
C ASP A 59 1.63 -2.82 4.84
N ILE A 60 1.43 -1.58 4.39
CA ILE A 60 0.47 -1.31 3.34
C ILE A 60 0.92 -1.96 2.04
N ILE A 61 2.22 -1.94 1.70
CA ILE A 61 2.72 -2.63 0.50
C ILE A 61 2.48 -4.14 0.60
N ASP A 62 2.73 -4.77 1.75
CA ASP A 62 2.44 -6.20 1.96
C ASP A 62 0.93 -6.49 1.83
N VAL A 63 0.05 -5.62 2.34
CA VAL A 63 -1.41 -5.71 2.13
C VAL A 63 -1.77 -5.60 0.65
N TRP A 64 -1.21 -4.63 -0.08
CA TRP A 64 -1.46 -4.44 -1.51
C TRP A 64 -0.98 -5.63 -2.33
N LEU A 65 0.17 -6.23 -2.00
CA LEU A 65 0.64 -7.47 -2.62
C LEU A 65 -0.37 -8.61 -2.44
N ILE A 66 -0.88 -8.82 -1.22
CA ILE A 66 -1.88 -9.86 -0.95
C ILE A 66 -3.21 -9.55 -1.68
N TRP A 67 -3.63 -8.30 -1.70
CA TRP A 67 -4.82 -7.89 -2.45
C TRP A 67 -4.64 -8.08 -3.96
N ARG A 68 -3.45 -7.80 -4.50
CA ARG A 68 -3.11 -8.06 -5.91
C ARG A 68 -3.05 -9.54 -6.21
N MET A 69 -2.51 -10.38 -5.33
CA MET A 69 -2.62 -11.84 -5.46
C MET A 69 -4.08 -12.23 -5.68
N ASN A 70 -5.00 -11.68 -4.87
CA ASN A 70 -6.43 -11.92 -5.06
C ASN A 70 -6.97 -11.42 -6.39
N LYS A 71 -6.71 -10.15 -6.73
CA LYS A 71 -7.23 -9.51 -7.94
C LYS A 71 -6.69 -10.13 -9.23
N ASP A 72 -5.42 -10.48 -9.27
CA ASP A 72 -4.74 -10.98 -10.47
C ASP A 72 -5.12 -12.44 -10.78
N ASN A 73 -5.68 -13.17 -9.80
CA ASN A 73 -6.00 -14.60 -9.92
C ASN A 73 -7.49 -14.91 -9.66
N GLU A 74 -8.37 -13.91 -9.49
CA GLU A 74 -9.77 -14.10 -9.08
C GLU A 74 -10.61 -14.95 -10.05
N ASN A 75 -10.20 -15.04 -11.30
CA ASN A 75 -10.88 -15.82 -12.35
C ASN A 75 -10.46 -17.31 -12.38
N GLU A 76 -9.49 -17.74 -11.57
CA GLU A 76 -9.07 -19.14 -11.55
C GLU A 76 -10.08 -20.04 -10.81
N SER A 77 -10.33 -21.23 -11.35
CA SER A 77 -11.35 -22.19 -10.89
C SER A 77 -10.96 -22.94 -9.61
N SER A 78 -10.66 -22.20 -8.54
CA SER A 78 -10.33 -22.69 -7.18
C SER A 78 -9.82 -21.56 -6.29
N TRP A 79 -9.57 -20.38 -6.87
CA TRP A 79 -8.84 -19.29 -6.24
C TRP A 79 -9.34 -18.94 -4.84
N THR A 80 -10.66 -18.88 -4.66
CA THR A 80 -11.26 -18.56 -3.36
C THR A 80 -10.79 -19.49 -2.24
N MET A 81 -10.69 -20.81 -2.51
CA MET A 81 -10.24 -21.75 -1.48
C MET A 81 -8.73 -21.64 -1.27
N GLU A 82 -7.95 -21.58 -2.35
CA GLU A 82 -6.49 -21.43 -2.31
C GLU A 82 -6.05 -20.17 -1.55
N PHE A 83 -6.73 -19.05 -1.77
CA PHE A 83 -6.48 -17.79 -1.09
C PHE A 83 -6.77 -17.89 0.42
N LEU A 84 -7.88 -18.54 0.78
CA LEU A 84 -8.25 -18.71 2.18
C LEU A 84 -7.41 -19.76 2.93
N THR A 85 -6.82 -20.72 2.23
CA THR A 85 -5.89 -21.72 2.80
C THR A 85 -4.42 -21.27 2.76
N GLU A 86 -4.13 -20.12 2.16
CA GLU A 86 -2.78 -19.57 1.97
C GLU A 86 -1.88 -20.42 1.06
N GLU A 87 -2.45 -21.36 0.31
CA GLU A 87 -1.70 -22.21 -0.62
C GLU A 87 -1.03 -21.37 -1.73
N TYR A 88 -1.63 -20.23 -2.08
CA TYR A 88 -1.10 -19.29 -3.06
C TYR A 88 0.31 -18.76 -2.73
N LEU A 89 0.70 -18.74 -1.46
CA LEU A 89 2.05 -18.29 -1.06
C LEU A 89 3.16 -19.22 -1.57
N LYS A 90 2.80 -20.45 -1.92
CA LYS A 90 3.71 -21.47 -2.48
C LYS A 90 3.70 -21.51 -4.01
N ASP A 91 2.83 -20.75 -4.66
CA ASP A 91 2.70 -20.72 -6.12
C ASP A 91 3.59 -19.63 -6.72
N GLU A 92 4.81 -20.00 -7.11
CA GLU A 92 5.79 -19.10 -7.71
C GLU A 92 5.28 -18.43 -9.00
N ARG A 93 4.46 -19.11 -9.80
CA ARG A 93 3.93 -18.54 -11.04
C ARG A 93 3.02 -17.36 -10.70
N LYS A 94 2.09 -17.55 -9.77
CA LYS A 94 1.14 -16.50 -9.36
C LYS A 94 1.83 -15.35 -8.64
N LYS A 95 2.81 -15.65 -7.79
CA LYS A 95 3.66 -14.63 -7.15
C LYS A 95 4.39 -13.80 -8.20
N ASN A 96 5.05 -14.41 -9.18
CA ASN A 96 5.77 -13.68 -10.22
C ASN A 96 4.87 -12.76 -11.07
N ILE A 97 3.64 -13.19 -11.41
CA ILE A 97 2.68 -12.33 -12.10
C ILE A 97 2.33 -11.10 -11.24
N THR A 98 2.03 -11.34 -9.96
CA THR A 98 1.69 -10.28 -9.01
C THR A 98 2.87 -9.34 -8.77
N PHE A 99 4.08 -9.88 -8.67
CA PHE A 99 5.31 -9.12 -8.48
C PHE A 99 5.61 -8.23 -9.67
N GLU A 100 5.45 -8.73 -10.90
CA GLU A 100 5.61 -7.89 -12.09
C GLU A 100 4.61 -6.74 -12.12
N ASN A 101 3.34 -7.04 -11.84
CA ASN A 101 2.30 -6.02 -11.79
C ASN A 101 2.59 -4.96 -10.72
N MET A 102 3.04 -5.38 -9.53
CA MET A 102 3.39 -4.46 -8.44
C MET A 102 4.66 -3.67 -8.71
N TYR A 103 5.67 -4.27 -9.36
CA TYR A 103 6.89 -3.60 -9.79
C TYR A 103 6.56 -2.41 -10.71
N GLU A 104 5.82 -2.67 -11.78
CA GLU A 104 5.41 -1.63 -12.75
C GLU A 104 4.48 -0.60 -12.10
N TRP A 105 3.55 -1.05 -11.24
CA TRP A 105 2.62 -0.16 -10.55
C TRP A 105 3.36 0.81 -9.61
N LEU A 106 4.36 0.36 -8.85
CA LEU A 106 5.17 1.21 -7.99
C LEU A 106 6.12 2.11 -8.78
N LYS A 107 6.65 1.66 -9.93
CA LYS A 107 7.53 2.47 -10.78
C LYS A 107 6.89 3.74 -11.32
N LEU A 108 5.57 3.71 -11.54
CA LEU A 108 4.82 4.86 -12.05
C LEU A 108 4.46 5.89 -10.97
N ARG A 109 4.67 5.55 -9.69
CA ARG A 109 4.24 6.35 -8.55
C ARG A 109 5.42 7.05 -7.89
N LYS A 110 5.11 8.04 -7.06
CA LYS A 110 6.08 8.76 -6.20
C LYS A 110 5.56 8.77 -4.77
N TYR A 111 6.46 8.85 -3.81
CA TYR A 111 6.10 9.08 -2.41
C TYR A 111 6.21 10.55 -2.03
N TYR A 112 5.33 10.94 -1.12
CA TYR A 112 5.20 12.27 -0.57
C TYR A 112 5.13 12.17 0.95
N LYS A 113 5.80 13.10 1.62
CA LYS A 113 5.57 13.41 3.03
C LYS A 113 4.45 14.44 3.13
N LEU A 114 3.49 14.17 3.99
CA LEU A 114 2.37 15.04 4.27
C LEU A 114 2.51 15.68 5.66
N ASP A 115 2.42 17.01 5.72
CA ASP A 115 2.40 17.77 6.96
C ASP A 115 0.96 17.92 7.45
N LEU A 116 0.47 16.87 8.13
CA LEU A 116 -0.89 16.76 8.65
C LEU A 116 -0.94 16.92 10.17
N ILE A 117 -1.99 17.57 10.67
CA ILE A 117 -2.22 17.81 12.09
C ILE A 117 -3.38 16.91 12.58
N PRO A 118 -3.14 16.02 13.56
CA PRO A 118 -4.20 15.22 14.17
C PRO A 118 -5.35 16.08 14.70
N TYR A 119 -6.58 15.57 14.56
CA TYR A 119 -7.85 16.24 14.87
C TYR A 119 -8.18 17.48 14.04
N ILE A 120 -7.26 17.99 13.22
CA ILE A 120 -7.52 19.03 12.22
C ILE A 120 -7.75 18.38 10.85
N ASP A 121 -6.74 17.68 10.33
CA ASP A 121 -6.77 17.10 8.98
C ASP A 121 -7.31 15.67 8.96
N PHE A 122 -7.10 14.92 10.04
CA PHE A 122 -7.56 13.55 10.22
C PHE A 122 -7.98 13.28 11.66
N ILE A 123 -8.68 12.18 11.91
CA ILE A 123 -9.04 11.73 13.26
C ILE A 123 -8.22 10.48 13.56
N PRO A 124 -7.41 10.42 14.63
CA PRO A 124 -6.75 9.18 15.02
C PRO A 124 -7.77 8.06 15.28
N ASN A 125 -7.50 6.85 14.79
CA ASN A 125 -8.39 5.69 14.87
C ASN A 125 -9.79 5.93 14.26
N ASP A 126 -9.88 6.70 13.17
CA ASP A 126 -11.13 6.90 12.43
C ASP A 126 -11.65 5.57 11.83
N LEU A 127 -12.88 5.62 11.31
CA LEU A 127 -13.58 4.50 10.70
C LEU A 127 -12.92 4.06 9.39
N ASP A 128 -12.41 2.82 9.36
CA ASP A 128 -12.07 2.10 8.13
C ASP A 128 -13.37 1.57 7.48
N GLU A 129 -13.79 2.22 6.39
CA GLU A 129 -15.03 1.88 5.68
C GLU A 129 -14.99 0.49 5.04
N ALA A 130 -13.82 0.05 4.57
CA ALA A 130 -13.64 -1.27 3.97
C ALA A 130 -13.86 -2.37 5.02
N LYS A 131 -13.29 -2.22 6.22
CA LYS A 131 -13.52 -3.13 7.35
C LYS A 131 -14.95 -3.08 7.86
N LYS A 132 -15.56 -1.90 7.93
CA LYS A 132 -16.97 -1.79 8.30
C LYS A 132 -17.86 -2.59 7.35
N GLN A 133 -17.62 -2.48 6.05
CA GLN A 133 -18.37 -3.25 5.05
C GLN A 133 -18.12 -4.75 5.14
N ALA A 134 -16.89 -5.18 5.45
CA ALA A 134 -16.57 -6.58 5.70
C ALA A 134 -17.32 -7.13 6.92
N LEU A 135 -17.39 -6.37 8.02
CA LEU A 135 -18.14 -6.77 9.21
C LEU A 135 -19.66 -6.77 8.99
N ASP A 136 -20.18 -5.85 8.18
CA ASP A 136 -21.60 -5.85 7.81
C ASP A 136 -21.93 -7.07 6.93
N ASN A 137 -21.06 -7.41 5.98
CA ASN A 137 -21.18 -8.65 5.20
C ASN A 137 -21.20 -9.89 6.10
N LYS A 138 -20.34 -9.94 7.14
CA LYS A 138 -20.34 -11.03 8.11
C LYS A 138 -21.71 -11.20 8.78
N LYS A 139 -22.26 -10.11 9.33
CA LYS A 139 -23.56 -10.13 10.01
C LYS A 139 -24.71 -10.54 9.10
N GLU A 140 -24.72 -10.04 7.86
CA GLU A 140 -25.74 -10.40 6.86
C GLU A 140 -25.69 -11.90 6.52
N CYS A 141 -24.48 -12.43 6.32
CA CYS A 141 -24.26 -13.83 6.00
C CYS A 141 -24.63 -14.78 7.15
N GLU A 142 -24.35 -14.39 8.41
CA GLU A 142 -24.79 -15.12 9.61
C GLU A 142 -26.32 -15.23 9.66
N ASN A 143 -27.04 -14.16 9.32
CA ASN A 143 -28.51 -14.15 9.29
C ASN A 143 -29.10 -14.94 8.11
N THR A 144 -28.34 -15.16 7.04
CA THR A 144 -28.81 -15.79 5.80
C THR A 144 -28.20 -17.16 5.54
N ASN A 145 -27.43 -17.71 6.49
CA ASN A 145 -26.67 -18.96 6.37
C ASN A 145 -25.78 -19.03 5.11
N LYS A 146 -25.24 -17.87 4.69
CA LYS A 146 -24.30 -17.74 3.58
C LYS A 146 -22.87 -17.62 4.11
N LYS A 147 -21.87 -17.87 3.26
CA LYS A 147 -20.46 -17.69 3.63
C LYS A 147 -20.05 -16.21 3.47
N PRO A 148 -19.43 -15.57 4.49
CA PRO A 148 -19.09 -14.15 4.45
C PRO A 148 -17.77 -13.90 3.72
N TRP A 149 -17.75 -14.09 2.40
CA TRP A 149 -16.51 -14.05 1.61
C TRP A 149 -15.76 -12.73 1.73
N LYS A 150 -16.45 -11.58 1.74
CA LYS A 150 -15.80 -10.25 1.87
C LYS A 150 -15.06 -10.14 3.21
N TYR A 151 -15.67 -10.61 4.29
CA TYR A 151 -15.02 -10.67 5.60
C TYR A 151 -13.82 -11.61 5.61
N LEU A 152 -13.96 -12.82 5.07
CA LEU A 152 -12.88 -13.81 5.04
C LEU A 152 -11.68 -13.36 4.21
N PHE A 153 -11.91 -12.68 3.08
CA PHE A 153 -10.84 -12.11 2.27
C PHE A 153 -10.14 -10.95 2.98
N ALA A 154 -10.89 -10.05 3.61
CA ALA A 154 -10.28 -8.95 4.36
C ALA A 154 -9.48 -9.45 5.56
N MET A 155 -9.96 -10.50 6.26
CA MET A 155 -9.19 -11.20 7.30
C MET A 155 -7.87 -11.74 6.76
N GLN A 156 -7.86 -12.30 5.55
CA GLN A 156 -6.63 -12.77 4.93
C GLN A 156 -5.70 -11.63 4.54
N MET A 157 -6.20 -10.51 4.00
CA MET A 157 -5.36 -9.36 3.66
C MET A 157 -4.61 -8.78 4.86
N TYR A 158 -5.30 -8.64 6.00
CA TYR A 158 -4.75 -8.02 7.21
C TYR A 158 -4.10 -9.00 8.18
N LYS A 159 -4.03 -10.29 7.85
CA LYS A 159 -3.46 -11.33 8.71
C LYS A 159 -2.02 -10.96 9.11
N GLY A 160 -1.73 -11.00 10.40
CA GLY A 160 -0.42 -10.67 10.97
C GLY A 160 -0.13 -9.17 11.15
N LYS A 161 -1.02 -8.28 10.69
CA LYS A 161 -0.84 -6.81 10.77
C LYS A 161 -1.74 -6.14 11.80
N ILE A 162 -2.86 -6.78 12.11
CA ILE A 162 -3.85 -6.27 13.05
C ILE A 162 -3.96 -7.22 14.24
N LYS A 163 -4.09 -6.67 15.45
CA LYS A 163 -4.30 -7.46 16.68
C LYS A 163 -5.72 -8.00 16.73
N HIS A 164 -6.68 -7.15 16.40
CA HIS A 164 -8.11 -7.44 16.38
C HIS A 164 -8.72 -6.87 15.11
N TYR A 165 -9.66 -7.60 14.52
CA TYR A 165 -10.42 -7.09 13.38
C TYR A 165 -11.62 -6.29 13.88
N ASP A 166 -11.46 -4.98 13.89
CA ASP A 166 -12.54 -4.02 14.18
C ASP A 166 -12.67 -3.00 13.04
N VAL A 167 -13.39 -1.91 13.30
CA VAL A 167 -13.72 -0.90 12.29
C VAL A 167 -12.75 0.29 12.29
N THR A 168 -11.70 0.26 13.11
CA THR A 168 -10.74 1.35 13.21
C THR A 168 -9.61 1.17 12.18
N MET A 169 -9.10 2.28 11.67
CA MET A 169 -7.93 2.28 10.79
C MET A 169 -6.63 2.00 11.57
N GLU A 170 -5.66 1.38 10.91
CA GLU A 170 -4.29 1.27 11.40
C GLU A 170 -3.37 2.34 10.80
N ASP A 171 -2.19 2.49 11.41
CA ASP A 171 -1.11 3.34 10.93
C ASP A 171 -0.75 3.10 9.46
N PHE A 172 -0.93 1.89 8.92
CA PHE A 172 -0.64 1.61 7.50
C PHE A 172 -1.73 2.10 6.54
N ASN A 173 -2.96 2.37 7.00
CA ASN A 173 -4.11 2.73 6.17
C ASN A 173 -4.91 3.91 6.74
N MET A 174 -4.21 4.95 7.21
CA MET A 174 -4.85 6.16 7.71
C MET A 174 -5.43 6.98 6.56
N HIS A 175 -6.33 7.91 6.88
CA HIS A 175 -6.88 8.83 5.90
C HIS A 175 -7.25 10.18 6.51
N THR A 176 -7.33 11.21 5.67
CA THR A 176 -7.92 12.51 6.05
C THR A 176 -9.40 12.37 6.40
N LYS A 177 -9.97 13.40 7.04
CA LYS A 177 -11.43 13.48 7.22
C LYS A 177 -12.14 13.40 5.86
N THR A 178 -13.35 12.84 5.84
CA THR A 178 -14.20 12.78 4.65
C THR A 178 -14.34 14.15 3.97
N ASN A 179 -14.14 14.19 2.65
CA ASN A 179 -14.14 15.39 1.81
C ASN A 179 -13.04 16.42 2.16
N CYS A 180 -12.00 16.04 2.90
CA CYS A 180 -10.83 16.88 3.16
C CYS A 180 -9.62 16.40 2.35
N GLY A 181 -9.10 17.28 1.50
CA GLY A 181 -7.84 17.05 0.77
C GLY A 181 -6.61 17.51 1.57
N VAL A 182 -5.45 17.47 0.91
CA VAL A 182 -4.19 17.98 1.44
C VAL A 182 -3.72 19.15 0.58
N SER A 183 -3.46 20.29 1.21
CA SER A 183 -2.96 21.49 0.52
C SER A 183 -1.56 21.25 -0.05
N LYS A 184 -1.26 21.87 -1.20
CA LYS A 184 0.08 21.87 -1.81
C LYS A 184 1.20 22.34 -0.88
N ASP A 185 0.88 23.22 0.06
CA ASP A 185 1.86 23.78 1.01
C ASP A 185 2.25 22.77 2.11
N SER A 186 1.46 21.70 2.27
CA SER A 186 1.69 20.61 3.22
C SER A 186 2.31 19.37 2.57
N ILE A 187 2.83 19.48 1.33
CA ILE A 187 3.34 18.36 0.54
C ILE A 187 4.82 18.52 0.26
N THR A 188 5.59 17.49 0.61
CA THR A 188 7.01 17.36 0.26
C THR A 188 7.20 16.11 -0.59
N LEU A 189 7.83 16.26 -1.76
CA LEU A 189 8.22 15.12 -2.60
C LEU A 189 9.43 14.41 -1.97
N LEU A 190 9.36 13.09 -1.89
CA LEU A 190 10.46 12.27 -1.38
C LEU A 190 11.29 11.68 -2.51
N LYS A 191 12.58 11.50 -2.23
CA LYS A 191 13.52 10.75 -3.06
C LYS A 191 14.34 9.80 -2.20
N THR A 192 14.85 8.74 -2.81
CA THR A 192 15.90 7.91 -2.21
C THR A 192 17.16 8.73 -1.98
N ASN A 193 18.06 8.24 -1.13
CA ASN A 193 19.33 8.93 -0.87
C ASN A 193 20.23 8.98 -2.12
N ASP A 194 20.08 8.04 -3.05
CA ASP A 194 20.74 8.05 -4.37
C ASP A 194 20.00 8.89 -5.44
N GLY A 195 18.88 9.54 -5.08
CA GLY A 195 18.22 10.56 -5.89
C GLY A 195 17.10 10.09 -6.82
N LYS A 196 16.60 8.86 -6.66
CA LYS A 196 15.45 8.32 -7.40
C LYS A 196 14.13 8.76 -6.77
N PHE A 197 13.15 9.03 -7.61
CA PHE A 197 11.82 9.52 -7.20
C PHE A 197 10.72 8.46 -7.29
N ASP A 198 10.97 7.31 -7.93
CA ASP A 198 9.95 6.28 -8.08
C ASP A 198 9.67 5.57 -6.75
N ALA A 199 8.40 5.25 -6.53
CA ALA A 199 7.93 4.68 -5.27
C ALA A 199 8.54 3.29 -5.01
N LEU A 200 8.88 2.54 -6.06
CA LEU A 200 9.56 1.25 -5.93
C LEU A 200 10.92 1.41 -5.24
N SER A 201 11.75 2.33 -5.72
CA SER A 201 13.07 2.60 -5.16
C SER A 201 12.99 3.07 -3.71
N ILE A 202 11.99 3.90 -3.39
CA ILE A 202 11.73 4.35 -2.02
C ILE A 202 11.34 3.17 -1.12
N VAL A 203 10.44 2.29 -1.57
CA VAL A 203 10.03 1.10 -0.79
C VAL A 203 11.22 0.17 -0.52
N ILE A 204 12.09 -0.05 -1.50
CA ILE A 204 13.30 -0.87 -1.32
C ILE A 204 14.23 -0.23 -0.29
N GLU A 205 14.47 1.08 -0.36
CA GLU A 205 15.34 1.75 0.60
C GLU A 205 14.74 1.80 2.01
N LEU A 206 13.43 2.01 2.14
CA LEU A 206 12.72 1.91 3.42
C LEU A 206 12.85 0.49 4.00
N TYR A 207 12.69 -0.55 3.17
CA TYR A 207 12.90 -1.92 3.59
C TYR A 207 14.34 -2.17 4.07
N ASP A 208 15.35 -1.60 3.41
CA ASP A 208 16.75 -1.74 3.82
C ASP A 208 17.09 -1.01 5.12
N LYS A 209 16.39 0.10 5.40
CA LYS A 209 16.50 0.84 6.66
C LYS A 209 15.67 0.23 7.78
N PHE A 210 14.79 -0.72 7.45
CA PHE A 210 13.90 -1.35 8.42
C PHE A 210 14.67 -2.29 9.33
N ASN A 211 14.73 -1.95 10.63
CA ASN A 211 15.53 -2.67 11.61
C ASN A 211 14.71 -3.63 12.50
N ALA A 212 13.43 -3.87 12.19
CA ALA A 212 12.60 -4.74 13.02
C ALA A 212 12.69 -6.20 12.57
N LYS A 213 12.66 -7.12 13.54
CA LYS A 213 12.48 -8.56 13.32
C LYS A 213 11.02 -8.89 13.06
N LYS A 214 10.44 -8.29 12.03
CA LYS A 214 9.08 -8.57 11.59
C LYS A 214 9.16 -9.40 10.32
N GLU A 215 8.39 -10.49 10.29
CA GLU A 215 8.20 -11.29 9.09
C GLU A 215 7.00 -10.73 8.33
N PHE A 216 7.22 -10.35 7.06
CA PHE A 216 6.14 -9.99 6.17
C PHE A 216 5.61 -11.26 5.49
N ARG A 217 4.36 -11.22 5.01
CA ARG A 217 3.76 -12.42 4.43
C ARG A 217 4.21 -12.68 3.02
N ILE A 218 4.53 -11.62 2.26
CA ILE A 218 4.96 -11.73 0.86
C ILE A 218 5.96 -10.63 0.45
N LEU A 219 6.03 -9.52 1.20
CA LEU A 219 6.93 -8.39 0.90
C LEU A 219 8.39 -8.80 0.79
N ASP A 220 8.89 -9.66 1.67
CA ASP A 220 10.32 -10.07 1.68
C ASP A 220 10.73 -10.69 0.33
N GLU A 221 9.88 -11.57 -0.19
CA GLU A 221 10.07 -12.20 -1.50
C GLU A 221 9.94 -11.20 -2.64
N PHE A 222 9.00 -10.26 -2.55
CA PHE A 222 8.84 -9.19 -3.54
C PHE A 222 10.07 -8.27 -3.58
N ILE A 223 10.63 -7.89 -2.43
CA ILE A 223 11.84 -7.06 -2.38
C ILE A 223 13.02 -7.81 -2.98
N LEU A 224 13.17 -9.10 -2.67
CA LEU A 224 14.20 -9.95 -3.27
C LEU A 224 14.03 -10.02 -4.80
N TYR A 225 12.81 -10.22 -5.28
CA TYR A 225 12.48 -10.20 -6.71
C TYR A 225 12.92 -8.88 -7.36
N CYS A 226 12.56 -7.74 -6.76
CA CYS A 226 12.89 -6.42 -7.29
C CYS A 226 14.40 -6.18 -7.36
N LYS A 227 15.13 -6.53 -6.29
CA LYS A 227 16.60 -6.39 -6.25
C LYS A 227 17.26 -7.23 -7.34
N ASN A 228 16.84 -8.49 -7.51
CA ASN A 228 17.38 -9.37 -8.54
C ASN A 228 17.10 -8.86 -9.96
N LYS A 229 15.88 -8.37 -10.22
CA LYS A 229 15.51 -7.77 -11.51
C LYS A 229 16.36 -6.54 -11.83
N HIS A 230 16.66 -5.70 -10.83
CA HIS A 230 17.59 -4.58 -10.99
C HIS A 230 18.99 -5.04 -11.38
N TYR A 231 19.54 -6.08 -10.74
CA TYR A 231 20.86 -6.62 -11.11
C TYR A 231 20.90 -7.12 -12.56
N THR A 232 19.90 -7.89 -12.99
CA THR A 232 19.83 -8.39 -14.38
C THR A 232 19.78 -7.24 -15.40
N SER A 233 19.03 -6.18 -15.11
CA SER A 233 18.95 -5.01 -16.01
C SER A 233 20.27 -4.25 -16.15
N VAL A 234 21.09 -4.19 -15.10
CA VAL A 234 22.41 -3.51 -15.13
C VAL A 234 23.44 -4.35 -15.88
N GLU A 235 23.44 -5.68 -15.72
CA GLU A 235 24.32 -6.58 -16.46
C GLU A 235 24.00 -6.59 -17.97
N GLU A 236 22.73 -6.53 -18.36
CA GLU A 236 22.32 -6.43 -19.77
C GLU A 236 22.73 -5.10 -20.42
N VAL A 237 22.70 -3.99 -19.67
CA VAL A 237 23.16 -2.69 -20.17
C VAL A 237 24.69 -2.68 -20.30
N ASN A 238 25.41 -3.21 -19.29
CA ASN A 238 26.87 -3.26 -19.33
C ASN A 238 27.39 -4.20 -20.42
N SER A 239 26.70 -5.30 -20.71
CA SER A 239 27.08 -6.24 -21.78
C SER A 239 26.76 -5.74 -23.20
N LYS A 240 25.88 -4.75 -23.35
CA LYS A 240 25.60 -4.08 -24.64
C LYS A 240 26.47 -2.85 -24.92
N THR A 241 27.30 -2.44 -23.95
CA THR A 241 28.14 -1.23 -24.04
C THR A 241 29.63 -1.56 -24.21
N ILE A 242 29.96 -2.82 -24.55
CA ILE A 242 31.33 -3.29 -24.86
C ILE A 242 31.44 -3.61 -26.34
#